data_AF-A0A059D2P6-F1
#
_entry.id   AF-A0A059D2P6-F1
#
_cell.length_a   1.000
_cell.length_b   1.000
_cell.length_c   1.000
_cell.angle_alpha   90.00
_cell.angle_beta   90.00
_cell.angle_gamma   90.00
#
_symmetry.space_group_name_H-M   'P 1'
#
loop_
_entity.id
_entity.type
_entity.pdbx_description
1 polymer ?
#
loop_
_entity_poly.entity_id
_entity_poly.type
_entity_poly.pdbx_seq_one_letter_code
_entity_poly.pdbx_strand_id
1 'polypeptide(L)'
;MLPGIPAMPGSESRKAKISIIKDVGGIIKPGRMTLLLGPPGCGKTSFLKALSGILSKSLKVTGEISYNGHKLDKFIPQKTSAYISQYDLHIPEMTVRETLDFSARCQGVGSREGEYPL
;
A
#
# COMPACT_ATOMS: atom_id res chain seq x y z
N MET A 1 -48.35 37.20 -8.40
CA MET A 1 -47.85 35.90 -8.91
C MET A 1 -46.68 36.20 -9.83
N LEU A 2 -45.44 35.95 -9.39
CA LEU A 2 -44.26 36.03 -10.25
C LEU A 2 -43.98 34.64 -10.85
N PRO A 3 -43.66 34.51 -12.15
CA PRO A 3 -43.37 33.22 -12.77
C PRO A 3 -42.02 32.69 -12.30
N GLY A 4 -41.98 31.38 -12.02
CA GLY A 4 -40.86 30.67 -11.41
C GLY A 4 -39.57 30.67 -12.23
N ILE A 5 -38.45 30.67 -11.50
CA ILE A 5 -37.10 30.49 -12.02
C ILE A 5 -37.00 29.05 -12.56
N PRO A 6 -36.60 28.82 -13.82
CA PRO A 6 -36.38 27.47 -14.31
C PRO A 6 -35.16 26.85 -13.61
N ALA A 7 -35.34 25.67 -13.03
CA ALA A 7 -34.24 24.87 -12.50
C ALA A 7 -33.29 24.47 -13.64
N MET A 8 -32.00 24.78 -13.49
CA MET A 8 -30.94 24.42 -14.42
C MET A 8 -30.75 22.88 -14.42
N PRO A 9 -30.97 22.18 -15.55
CA PRO A 9 -30.72 20.75 -15.63
C PRO A 9 -29.23 20.49 -15.90
N GLY A 10 -28.63 19.62 -15.07
CA GLY A 10 -27.44 18.87 -15.46
C GLY A 10 -26.10 19.52 -15.11
N SER A 11 -25.66 19.32 -13.87
CA SER A 11 -24.22 19.16 -13.60
C SER A 11 -23.99 17.79 -12.97
N GLU A 12 -24.24 16.73 -13.74
CA GLU A 12 -23.61 15.46 -13.41
C GLU A 12 -22.10 15.66 -13.53
N SER A 13 -21.44 15.81 -12.39
CA SER A 13 -19.99 15.81 -12.28
C SER A 13 -19.50 14.47 -12.79
N ARG A 14 -19.18 14.39 -14.09
CA ARG A 14 -18.57 13.21 -14.70
C ARG A 14 -17.31 12.90 -13.88
N LYS A 15 -17.35 11.80 -13.12
CA LYS A 15 -16.18 11.27 -12.42
C LYS A 15 -15.14 10.93 -13.47
N ALA A 16 -14.19 11.84 -13.70
CA ALA A 16 -13.10 11.63 -14.63
C ALA A 16 -12.25 10.47 -14.12
N LYS A 17 -12.04 9.46 -14.97
CA LYS A 17 -11.17 8.34 -14.66
C LYS A 17 -9.72 8.78 -14.82
N ILE A 18 -9.07 9.14 -13.72
CA ILE A 18 -7.67 9.56 -13.70
C ILE A 18 -6.78 8.31 -13.63
N SER A 19 -5.84 8.21 -14.56
CA SER A 19 -4.79 7.19 -14.51
C SER A 19 -3.58 7.75 -13.75
N ILE A 20 -3.25 7.13 -12.62
CA ILE A 20 -2.13 7.54 -11.74
C ILE A 20 -0.79 7.05 -12.33
N ILE A 21 -0.78 5.83 -12.87
CA ILE A 21 0.40 5.17 -13.43
C ILE A 21 -0.01 4.61 -14.80
N LYS A 22 0.83 4.84 -15.81
CA LYS A 22 0.58 4.46 -17.20
C LYS A 22 1.75 3.61 -17.70
N ASP A 23 1.42 2.40 -18.18
CA ASP A 23 2.31 1.50 -18.93
C ASP A 23 3.74 1.41 -18.35
N VAL A 24 3.83 0.94 -17.10
CA VAL A 24 5.11 0.72 -16.43
C VAL A 24 5.48 -0.76 -16.48
N GLY A 25 6.74 -1.05 -16.78
CA GLY A 25 7.28 -2.41 -16.81
C GLY A 25 8.70 -2.45 -16.26
N GLY A 26 9.10 -3.60 -15.72
CA GLY A 26 10.44 -3.79 -15.20
C GLY A 26 10.57 -5.03 -14.30
N ILE A 27 11.80 -5.30 -13.87
CA ILE A 27 12.15 -6.41 -12.98
C ILE A 27 12.98 -5.87 -11.83
N ILE A 28 12.56 -6.17 -10.59
CA ILE A 28 13.33 -5.92 -9.38
C ILE A 28 14.09 -7.19 -9.05
N LYS A 29 15.43 -7.13 -9.06
CA LYS A 29 16.28 -8.30 -8.81
C LYS A 29 16.47 -8.54 -7.31
N PRO A 30 16.40 -9.79 -6.83
CA PRO A 30 16.75 -10.14 -5.46
C PRO A 30 18.17 -9.68 -5.09
N GLY A 31 18.38 -9.31 -3.83
CA GLY A 31 19.69 -8.89 -3.31
C GLY A 31 20.17 -7.53 -3.81
N ARG A 32 19.30 -6.71 -4.42
CA ARG A 32 19.63 -5.36 -4.86
C ARG A 32 18.68 -4.32 -4.29
N MET A 33 19.24 -3.17 -3.92
CA MET A 33 18.45 -1.99 -3.62
C MET A 33 18.02 -1.33 -4.94
N THR A 34 16.71 -1.09 -5.09
CA THR A 34 16.15 -0.38 -6.24
C THR A 34 15.58 0.95 -5.77
N LEU A 35 16.02 2.05 -6.38
CA LEU A 35 15.60 3.40 -6.04
C LEU A 35 14.56 3.91 -7.05
N LEU A 36 13.40 4.37 -6.56
CA LEU A 36 12.34 4.96 -7.36
C LEU A 36 12.31 6.48 -7.18
N LEU A 37 12.69 7.23 -8.21
CA LEU A 37 12.74 8.69 -8.20
C LEU A 37 11.66 9.31 -9.09
N GLY A 38 11.23 10.52 -8.73
CA GLY A 38 10.29 11.31 -9.52
C GLY A 38 9.71 12.50 -8.73
N PRO A 39 9.11 13.49 -9.39
CA PRO A 39 8.56 14.67 -8.73
C PRO A 39 7.36 14.34 -7.82
N PRO A 40 6.95 15.23 -6.92
CA PRO A 40 5.71 15.09 -6.15
C PRO A 40 4.50 14.81 -7.08
N GLY A 41 3.60 13.93 -6.67
CA GLY A 41 2.39 13.60 -7.45
C GLY A 41 2.58 12.58 -8.59
N CYS A 42 3.80 12.16 -8.93
CA CYS A 42 4.03 11.23 -10.05
C CYS A 42 3.66 9.75 -9.77
N GLY A 43 3.04 9.45 -8.63
CA GLY A 43 2.53 8.11 -8.33
C GLY A 43 3.50 7.14 -7.65
N LYS A 44 4.68 7.56 -7.17
CA LYS A 44 5.66 6.69 -6.47
C LYS A 44 5.03 5.86 -5.34
N THR A 45 4.33 6.54 -4.44
CA THR A 45 3.66 5.91 -3.29
C THR A 45 2.59 4.92 -3.76
N SER A 46 1.84 5.28 -4.80
CA SER A 46 0.83 4.40 -5.41
C SER A 46 1.46 3.18 -6.06
N PHE A 47 2.63 3.32 -6.69
CA PHE A 47 3.38 2.23 -7.31
C PHE A 47 3.88 1.24 -6.25
N LEU A 48 4.51 1.72 -5.17
CA LEU A 48 4.97 0.87 -4.07
C LEU A 48 3.82 0.16 -3.33
N LYS A 49 2.68 0.84 -3.16
CA LYS A 49 1.46 0.23 -2.61
C LYS A 49 0.86 -0.83 -3.53
N ALA A 50 0.90 -0.61 -4.85
CA ALA A 50 0.45 -1.60 -5.83
C ALA A 50 1.34 -2.85 -5.81
N LEU A 51 2.67 -2.67 -5.76
CA LEU A 51 3.61 -3.79 -5.63
C LEU A 51 3.36 -4.58 -4.34
N SER A 52 3.23 -3.92 -3.19
CA SER A 52 3.02 -4.59 -1.89
C SER A 52 1.62 -5.19 -1.69
N GLY A 53 0.69 -4.99 -2.62
CA GLY A 53 -0.69 -5.44 -2.50
C GLY A 53 -1.53 -4.67 -1.47
N ILE A 54 -1.09 -3.48 -1.05
CA ILE A 54 -1.79 -2.63 -0.05
C ILE A 54 -2.45 -1.42 -0.74
N LEU A 55 -2.92 -1.60 -1.97
CA LEU A 55 -3.58 -0.54 -2.71
C LEU A 55 -5.04 -0.37 -2.23
N SER A 56 -5.52 0.88 -2.21
CA SER A 56 -6.91 1.18 -1.87
C SER A 56 -7.89 0.45 -2.80
N LYS A 57 -8.98 -0.09 -2.25
CA LYS A 57 -10.05 -0.76 -3.01
C LYS A 57 -10.72 0.14 -4.06
N SER A 58 -10.61 1.46 -3.92
CA SER A 58 -11.13 2.43 -4.89
C SER A 58 -10.27 2.53 -6.17
N LEU A 59 -9.04 2.02 -6.13
CA LEU A 59 -8.11 2.03 -7.26
C LEU A 59 -8.16 0.69 -7.99
N LYS A 60 -8.12 0.75 -9.32
CA LYS A 60 -8.05 -0.43 -10.18
C LYS A 60 -6.62 -0.60 -10.68
N VAL A 61 -6.08 -1.81 -10.54
CA VAL A 61 -4.80 -2.20 -11.14
C VAL A 61 -5.10 -3.04 -12.38
N THR A 62 -4.38 -2.77 -13.46
CA THR A 62 -4.40 -3.54 -14.70
C THR A 62 -2.97 -3.94 -15.05
N GLY A 63 -2.81 -5.09 -15.71
CA GLY A 63 -1.51 -5.68 -15.98
C GLY A 63 -1.19 -6.83 -15.01
N GLU A 64 0.06 -7.28 -15.02
CA GLU A 64 0.51 -8.43 -14.24
C GLU A 64 1.70 -8.07 -13.36
N ILE A 65 1.65 -8.53 -12.11
CA ILE A 65 2.74 -8.41 -11.15
C ILE A 65 3.02 -9.82 -10.62
N SER A 66 4.28 -10.23 -10.65
CA SER A 66 4.71 -11.53 -10.15
C SER A 66 5.95 -11.41 -9.26
N TYR A 67 6.00 -12.25 -8.23
CA TYR A 67 7.04 -12.30 -7.21
C TYR A 67 7.65 -13.69 -7.29
N ASN A 68 8.93 -13.78 -7.65
CA ASN A 68 9.63 -15.06 -7.86
C ASN A 68 8.86 -16.03 -8.78
N GLY A 69 8.20 -15.51 -9.82
CA GLY A 69 7.39 -16.30 -10.76
C GLY A 69 5.95 -16.59 -10.33
N HIS A 70 5.55 -16.20 -9.11
CA HIS A 70 4.18 -16.35 -8.62
C HIS A 70 3.41 -15.04 -8.79
N LYS A 71 2.26 -15.08 -9.48
CA LYS A 71 1.37 -13.93 -9.58
C LYS A 71 0.76 -13.57 -8.22
N LEU A 72 0.41 -12.30 -8.02
CA LEU A 72 -0.14 -11.81 -6.73
C LEU A 72 -1.42 -12.52 -6.29
N ASP A 73 -2.19 -13.13 -7.19
CA ASP A 73 -3.39 -13.92 -6.88
C ASP A 73 -3.07 -15.30 -6.27
N LYS A 74 -1.83 -15.77 -6.40
CA LYS A 74 -1.41 -17.10 -5.95
C LYS A 74 -0.90 -17.13 -4.51
N PHE A 75 -0.73 -15.97 -3.87
CA PHE A 75 -0.23 -15.85 -2.50
C PHE A 75 -0.80 -14.59 -1.84
N ILE A 76 -0.45 -14.36 -0.57
CA ILE A 76 -0.83 -13.14 0.15
C ILE A 76 0.38 -12.18 0.10
N PRO A 77 0.38 -11.12 -0.73
CA PRO A 77 1.52 -10.22 -0.88
C PRO A 77 1.96 -9.57 0.43
N GLN A 78 1.02 -9.32 1.33
CA GLN A 78 1.27 -8.73 2.64
C GLN A 78 2.05 -9.66 3.58
N LYS A 79 2.10 -10.97 3.29
CA LYS A 79 2.95 -11.93 4.03
C LYS A 79 4.36 -12.06 3.45
N THR A 80 4.58 -11.56 2.23
CA THR A 80 5.83 -11.72 1.47
C THR A 80 6.54 -10.39 1.23
N SER A 81 5.83 -9.28 1.38
CA SER A 81 6.34 -7.92 1.25
C SER A 81 5.82 -7.06 2.40
N ALA A 82 6.70 -6.21 2.90
CA ALA A 82 6.37 -5.17 3.85
C ALA A 82 6.41 -3.82 3.14
N TYR A 83 5.37 -3.01 3.34
CA TYR A 83 5.36 -1.62 2.92
C TYR A 83 5.57 -0.73 4.15
N ILE A 84 6.64 0.07 4.13
CA ILE A 84 6.89 1.07 5.16
C ILE A 84 6.30 2.40 4.67
N SER A 85 5.40 2.92 5.49
CA SER A 85 4.69 4.18 5.28
C SER A 85 5.64 5.37 5.34
N GLN A 86 5.24 6.50 4.74
CA GLN A 86 5.99 7.77 4.88
C GLN A 86 5.90 8.34 6.30
N TYR A 87 4.82 8.00 7.01
CA TYR A 87 4.59 8.40 8.39
C TYR A 87 4.82 7.20 9.30
N ASP A 88 5.61 7.41 10.33
CA ASP A 88 5.79 6.44 11.40
C ASP A 88 4.61 6.54 12.38
N LEU A 89 4.01 5.38 12.67
CA LEU A 89 2.98 5.23 13.69
C LEU A 89 3.62 4.55 14.88
N HIS A 90 4.22 5.34 15.78
CA HIS A 90 4.92 4.87 16.97
C HIS A 90 4.26 5.45 18.23
N ILE A 91 4.16 4.65 19.31
CA ILE A 91 3.66 5.09 20.62
C ILE A 91 4.84 5.71 21.37
N PRO A 92 4.92 7.04 21.55
CA PRO A 92 6.12 7.72 22.03
C PRO A 92 6.52 7.32 23.47
N GLU A 93 5.60 6.75 24.24
CA GLU A 93 5.83 6.30 25.62
C GLU A 93 6.53 4.93 25.71
N MET A 94 6.67 4.20 24.60
CA MET A 94 7.29 2.87 24.58
C MET A 94 8.78 2.94 24.25
N THR A 95 9.57 2.11 24.94
CA THR A 95 10.96 1.83 24.59
C THR A 95 11.04 0.99 23.32
N VAL A 96 12.21 0.99 22.66
CA VAL A 96 12.44 0.17 21.45
C VAL A 96 12.13 -1.31 21.68
N ARG A 97 12.53 -1.85 22.86
CA ARG A 97 12.26 -3.26 23.22
C ARG A 97 10.77 -3.52 23.28
N GLU A 98 10.02 -2.68 23.99
CA GLU A 98 8.57 -2.83 24.14
C GLU A 98 7.86 -2.72 22.78
N THR A 99 8.30 -1.81 21.91
CA THR A 99 7.72 -1.64 20.57
C THR A 99 7.94 -2.87 19.70
N LEU A 100 9.13 -3.49 19.77
CA LEU A 100 9.42 -4.73 19.05
C LEU A 100 8.65 -5.92 19.63
N ASP A 101 8.58 -6.05 20.96
CA ASP A 101 7.84 -7.12 21.64
C ASP A 101 6.33 -7.03 21.32
N PHE A 102 5.76 -5.83 21.33
CA PHE A 102 4.38 -5.59 20.92
C PHE A 102 4.15 -5.98 19.46
N SER A 103 5.03 -5.54 18.56
CA SER A 103 4.96 -5.87 17.12
C SER A 103 5.03 -7.38 16.87
N ALA A 104 5.92 -8.08 17.58
CA ALA A 104 6.07 -9.53 17.50
C ALA A 104 4.77 -10.24 17.91
N ARG A 105 4.17 -9.84 19.04
CA ARG A 105 2.89 -10.40 19.51
C ARG A 105 1.76 -10.18 18.50
N CYS A 106 1.70 -9.01 17.85
CA CYS A 106 0.68 -8.72 16.83
C CYS A 106 0.86 -9.51 15.52
N GLN A 107 2.09 -9.86 15.14
CA GLN A 107 2.37 -10.60 13.90
C GLN A 107 2.17 -12.12 14.04
N GLY A 108 1.82 -12.61 15.23
CA GLY A 108 1.54 -14.03 15.45
C GLY A 108 2.78 -14.91 15.25
N VAL A 109 3.98 -14.39 15.52
CA VAL A 109 5.12 -15.27 15.78
C VAL A 109 4.78 -16.03 17.06
N GLY A 110 4.34 -17.29 16.92
CA GLY A 110 4.04 -18.14 18.06
C GLY A 110 5.19 -18.06 19.05
N SER A 111 4.88 -17.85 20.32
CA SER A 111 5.85 -17.90 21.40
C SER A 111 6.65 -19.17 21.23
N ARG A 112 7.90 -19.06 20.74
CA ARG A 112 8.90 -20.02 21.16
C ARG A 112 9.16 -19.61 22.59
N GLU A 113 8.37 -20.16 23.51
CA GLU A 113 8.69 -20.24 24.91
C GLU A 113 9.99 -21.04 25.00
N GLY A 114 11.12 -20.37 24.73
CA GLY A 114 12.38 -20.76 25.31
C GLY A 114 12.27 -20.40 26.77
N GLU A 115 11.90 -21.38 27.58
CA GLU A 115 12.22 -21.40 29.01
C GLU A 115 13.68 -20.95 29.16
N TYR A 116 13.88 -19.76 29.73
CA TYR A 116 15.12 -19.44 30.41
C TYR A 116 14.83 -19.67 31.90
N PRO A 117 15.30 -20.77 32.51
CA PRO A 117 15.24 -20.89 33.95
C PRO A 117 16.21 -19.88 34.57
N LEU A 118 15.63 -18.97 35.36
CA LEU A 118 16.21 -18.03 36.35
C LEU A 118 17.53 -17.32 36.02
#